data_AF-A0A3N5UB77-F1
#
_entry.id   AF-A0A3N5UB77-F1
#
_cell.length_a   1.000
_cell.length_b   1.000
_cell.length_c   1.000
_cell.angle_alpha   90.00
_cell.angle_beta   90.00
_cell.angle_gamma   90.00
#
_symmetry.space_group_name_H-M   'P 1'
#
loop_
_entity.id
_entity.type
_entity.pdbx_description
1 polymer ?
#
loop_
_entity_poly.entity_id
_entity_poly.type
_entity_poly.pdbx_seq_one_letter_code
_entity_poly.pdbx_strand_id
1 'polypeptide(L)'
;MQTNRLGCLSGTGILAALITALVIAGYAYARGGLMYNPGPLSTQGDQILGGVSSHAETGGECAACHVAPWESVTMADRCTVCHTDISEQMREVATMHGTVMHANPNLGCRHCHPEHRGADASLTMMEAGSFPHEGMGFSLNGHPLTAAREPFTCDDCHHDDVKTFALDTCDTCHRQMELAFMTAHTLSFGSACLDCHDGVDRFNENFDHNVFSFKLTGQHVGLACVQCHINARGLG
;
A
#
# COMPACT_ATOMS: atom_id res chain seq x y z
N MET A 1 -26.80 45.61 -44.43
CA MET A 1 -26.40 44.25 -44.00
C MET A 1 -24.90 44.26 -43.75
N GLN A 2 -24.48 44.46 -42.50
CA GLN A 2 -23.07 44.34 -42.10
C GLN A 2 -22.79 42.86 -41.83
N THR A 3 -22.04 42.22 -42.73
CA THR A 3 -21.47 40.90 -42.45
C THR A 3 -20.26 41.10 -41.54
N ASN A 4 -20.48 40.96 -40.24
CA ASN A 4 -19.38 40.76 -39.28
C ASN A 4 -18.67 39.47 -39.67
N ARG A 5 -17.59 39.58 -40.44
CA ARG A 5 -16.65 38.49 -40.64
C ARG A 5 -16.12 38.16 -39.26
N LEU A 6 -16.46 36.98 -38.76
CA LEU A 6 -15.92 36.42 -37.52
C LEU A 6 -14.40 36.60 -37.54
N GLY A 7 -13.93 37.60 -36.79
CA GLY A 7 -12.51 37.77 -36.54
C GLY A 7 -12.04 36.53 -35.81
N CYS A 8 -11.18 35.75 -36.49
CA CYS A 8 -10.20 34.78 -35.95
C CYS A 8 -9.76 33.74 -37.01
N LEU A 9 -10.38 33.65 -38.19
CA LEU A 9 -10.01 32.67 -39.22
C LEU A 9 -9.71 33.34 -40.57
N SER A 10 -8.66 34.17 -40.62
CA SER A 10 -8.07 34.53 -41.91
C SER A 10 -7.35 33.30 -42.49
N GLY A 11 -7.31 33.14 -43.82
CA GLY A 11 -6.58 32.03 -44.46
C GLY A 11 -5.10 31.99 -44.06
N THR A 12 -4.51 33.16 -43.77
CA THR A 12 -3.16 33.28 -43.21
C THR A 12 -3.05 32.81 -41.76
N GLY A 13 -4.09 33.03 -40.95
CA GLY A 13 -4.17 32.52 -39.57
C GLY A 13 -4.28 31.00 -39.51
N ILE A 14 -5.05 30.40 -40.42
CA ILE A 14 -5.16 28.93 -40.54
C ILE A 14 -3.81 28.35 -40.98
N LEU A 15 -3.16 28.96 -41.99
CA LEU A 15 -1.86 28.49 -42.47
C LEU A 15 -0.79 28.58 -41.38
N ALA A 16 -0.76 29.68 -40.63
CA ALA A 16 0.15 29.86 -39.50
C ALA A 16 -0.11 28.83 -38.40
N ALA A 17 -1.37 28.59 -38.03
CA ALA A 17 -1.73 27.57 -37.04
C ALA A 17 -1.30 26.16 -37.46
N LEU A 18 -1.50 25.79 -38.73
CA LEU A 18 -1.06 24.49 -39.26
C LEU A 18 0.46 24.34 -39.27
N ILE A 19 1.19 25.38 -39.67
CA ILE A 19 2.66 25.38 -39.62
C ILE A 19 3.14 25.24 -38.18
N THR A 20 2.57 25.99 -37.24
CA THR A 20 2.92 25.88 -35.82
C THR A 20 2.61 24.49 -35.28
N ALA A 21 1.46 23.91 -35.60
CA ALA A 21 1.10 22.56 -35.18
C ALA A 21 2.07 21.51 -35.75
N LEU A 22 2.45 21.62 -37.02
CA LEU A 22 3.42 20.72 -37.66
C LEU A 22 4.82 20.86 -37.08
N VAL A 23 5.26 22.09 -36.75
CA VAL A 23 6.55 22.34 -36.09
C VAL A 23 6.56 21.74 -34.68
N ILE A 24 5.48 21.94 -33.90
CA ILE A 24 5.35 21.35 -32.56
C ILE A 24 5.33 19.83 -32.65
N ALA A 25 4.54 19.26 -33.57
CA ALA A 25 4.46 17.82 -33.77
C ALA A 25 5.81 17.22 -34.22
N GLY A 26 6.48 17.87 -35.18
CA GLY A 26 7.80 17.46 -35.65
C GLY A 26 8.88 17.55 -34.57
N TYR A 27 8.87 18.61 -33.75
CA TYR A 27 9.79 18.74 -32.63
C TYR A 27 9.49 17.73 -31.52
N ALA A 28 8.23 17.52 -31.17
CA ALA A 28 7.82 16.52 -30.19
C ALA A 28 8.20 15.10 -30.62
N TYR A 29 8.02 14.78 -31.90
CA TYR A 29 8.45 13.52 -32.51
C TYR A 29 9.97 13.37 -32.50
N ALA A 30 10.72 14.40 -32.88
CA ALA A 30 12.19 14.36 -32.93
C ALA A 30 12.86 14.31 -31.54
N ARG A 31 12.21 14.83 -30.50
CA ARG A 31 12.74 14.93 -29.14
C ARG A 31 12.09 13.96 -28.16
N GLY A 32 11.22 13.05 -28.61
CA GLY A 32 10.65 11.99 -27.79
C GLY A 32 9.94 12.48 -26.51
N GLY A 33 9.27 13.64 -26.55
CA GLY A 33 8.55 14.16 -25.37
C GLY A 33 9.42 14.81 -24.28
N LEU A 34 10.73 15.00 -24.48
CA LEU A 34 11.66 15.65 -23.52
C LEU A 34 11.30 17.08 -23.10
N MET A 35 10.27 17.70 -23.69
CA MET A 35 9.81 19.03 -23.32
C MET A 35 9.17 19.07 -21.91
N TYR A 36 8.78 17.90 -21.38
CA TYR A 36 8.18 17.73 -20.05
C TYR A 36 8.91 16.62 -19.27
N ASN A 37 10.25 16.67 -19.21
CA ASN A 37 11.01 15.71 -18.42
C ASN A 37 10.73 15.96 -16.91
N PRO A 38 10.02 15.05 -16.20
CA PRO A 38 9.63 15.29 -14.81
C PRO A 38 10.80 15.16 -13.83
N GLY A 39 11.96 14.71 -14.28
CA GLY A 39 13.14 14.42 -13.47
C GLY A 39 13.82 13.13 -13.92
N PRO A 40 15.07 12.89 -13.49
CA PRO A 40 15.77 11.65 -13.79
C PRO A 40 15.04 10.44 -13.19
N LEU A 41 15.10 9.32 -13.90
CA LEU A 41 14.58 8.03 -13.46
C LEU A 41 15.47 7.44 -12.36
N SER A 42 14.88 6.66 -11.48
CA SER A 42 15.60 5.97 -10.39
C SER A 42 16.59 4.94 -10.94
N THR A 43 17.76 4.86 -10.30
CA THR A 43 18.78 3.82 -10.51
C THR A 43 18.63 2.68 -9.50
N GLN A 44 17.60 2.70 -8.65
CA GLN A 44 17.34 1.60 -7.72
C GLN A 44 16.89 0.34 -8.47
N GLY A 45 17.44 -0.80 -8.04
CA GLY A 45 17.06 -2.11 -8.55
C GLY A 45 17.95 -3.19 -7.99
N ASP A 46 17.32 -4.24 -7.45
CA ASP A 46 18.01 -5.39 -6.85
C ASP A 46 18.10 -6.58 -7.82
N GLN A 47 17.30 -6.55 -8.90
CA GLN A 47 17.13 -7.64 -9.84
C GLN A 47 16.94 -7.11 -11.27
N ILE A 48 17.35 -7.90 -12.26
CA ILE A 48 17.10 -7.59 -13.67
C ILE A 48 15.68 -8.01 -14.02
N LEU A 49 14.84 -7.04 -14.39
CA LEU A 49 13.44 -7.23 -14.76
C LEU A 49 13.18 -6.62 -16.13
N GLY A 50 12.51 -7.36 -17.01
CA GLY A 50 12.24 -6.88 -18.38
C GLY A 50 13.49 -6.52 -19.20
N GLY A 51 14.66 -7.03 -18.82
CA GLY A 51 15.92 -6.78 -19.51
C GLY A 51 16.71 -5.55 -19.02
N VAL A 52 16.24 -4.85 -17.99
CA VAL A 52 16.94 -3.73 -17.35
C VAL A 52 17.18 -3.99 -15.86
N SER A 53 18.26 -3.45 -15.30
CA SER A 53 18.58 -3.55 -13.87
C SER A 53 17.92 -2.45 -13.03
N SER A 54 17.54 -1.34 -13.65
CA SER A 54 16.84 -0.22 -13.02
C SER A 54 16.02 0.56 -14.05
N HIS A 55 15.10 1.43 -13.62
CA HIS A 55 14.32 2.25 -14.55
C HIS A 55 15.19 3.22 -15.36
N ALA A 56 16.31 3.71 -14.81
CA ALA A 56 17.24 4.58 -15.52
C ALA A 56 17.84 3.92 -16.79
N GLU A 57 17.99 2.60 -16.82
CA GLU A 57 18.51 1.87 -17.98
C GLU A 57 17.51 1.76 -19.14
N THR A 58 16.24 2.14 -18.95
CA THR A 58 15.27 2.23 -20.04
C THR A 58 15.63 3.30 -21.08
N GLY A 59 16.69 4.09 -20.85
CA GLY A 59 17.31 4.92 -21.89
C GLY A 59 16.44 6.06 -22.40
N GLY A 60 15.40 6.45 -21.65
CA GLY A 60 14.43 7.45 -22.08
C GLY A 60 13.33 6.92 -22.99
N GLU A 61 13.13 5.61 -23.06
CA GLU A 61 11.97 4.99 -23.70
C GLU A 61 10.71 5.25 -22.86
N CYS A 62 10.16 6.48 -22.93
CA CYS A 62 9.00 6.87 -22.12
C CYS A 62 7.79 5.95 -22.31
N ALA A 63 7.66 5.38 -23.52
CA ALA A 63 6.62 4.42 -23.87
C ALA A 63 6.78 3.07 -23.13
N ALA A 64 7.88 2.79 -22.45
CA ALA A 64 7.98 1.64 -21.57
C ALA A 64 6.95 1.72 -20.42
N CYS A 65 6.60 2.92 -19.95
CA CYS A 65 5.66 3.12 -18.84
C CYS A 65 4.42 3.95 -19.22
N HIS A 66 4.58 4.97 -20.07
CA HIS A 66 3.52 5.93 -20.37
C HIS A 66 2.69 5.54 -21.60
N VAL A 67 1.43 5.17 -21.35
CA VAL A 67 0.45 4.83 -22.39
C VAL A 67 -0.03 6.07 -23.16
N ALA A 68 -0.30 5.90 -24.45
CA ALA A 68 -0.90 6.93 -25.26
C ALA A 68 -2.41 7.06 -24.97
N PRO A 69 -3.03 8.24 -25.14
CA PRO A 69 -4.45 8.47 -24.80
C PRO A 69 -5.46 7.59 -25.56
N TRP A 70 -5.05 6.98 -26.68
CA TRP A 70 -5.90 6.10 -27.50
C TRP A 70 -5.68 4.60 -27.22
N GLU A 71 -4.73 4.25 -26.36
CA GLU A 71 -4.52 2.87 -25.93
C GLU A 71 -5.49 2.51 -24.80
N SER A 72 -6.00 1.28 -24.81
CA SER A 72 -6.87 0.77 -23.74
C SER A 72 -6.09 0.26 -22.52
N VAL A 73 -4.76 0.10 -22.65
CA VAL A 73 -3.89 -0.30 -21.55
C VAL A 73 -3.59 0.89 -20.64
N THR A 74 -3.36 0.60 -19.38
CA THR A 74 -2.98 1.58 -18.35
C THR A 74 -1.46 1.56 -18.13
N MET A 75 -0.96 2.59 -17.45
CA MET A 75 0.43 2.59 -16.97
C MET A 75 0.72 1.41 -16.03
N ALA A 76 -0.26 1.04 -15.18
CA ALA A 76 -0.11 -0.10 -14.28
C ALA A 76 0.10 -1.42 -15.05
N ASP A 77 -0.64 -1.61 -16.16
CA ASP A 77 -0.46 -2.78 -17.03
C ASP A 77 0.97 -2.87 -17.55
N ARG A 78 1.55 -1.73 -17.97
CA ARG A 78 2.94 -1.66 -18.43
C ARG A 78 3.96 -1.97 -17.34
N CYS A 79 3.75 -1.50 -16.10
CA CYS A 79 4.62 -1.87 -14.98
C CYS A 79 4.68 -3.39 -14.79
N THR A 80 3.55 -4.08 -14.88
CA THR A 80 3.48 -5.54 -14.65
C THR A 80 4.07 -6.39 -15.77
N VAL A 81 4.43 -5.81 -16.93
CA VAL A 81 5.15 -6.53 -17.99
C VAL A 81 6.54 -6.96 -17.52
N CYS A 82 7.23 -6.10 -16.76
CA CYS A 82 8.54 -6.40 -16.20
C CYS A 82 8.43 -6.94 -14.78
N HIS A 83 7.46 -6.44 -13.99
CA HIS A 83 7.20 -6.88 -12.62
C HIS A 83 6.17 -8.02 -12.56
N THR A 84 6.48 -9.15 -13.19
CA THR A 84 5.57 -10.31 -13.30
C THR A 84 5.16 -10.87 -11.93
N ASP A 85 6.09 -10.92 -10.98
CA ASP A 85 5.84 -11.43 -9.63
C ASP A 85 4.80 -10.57 -8.89
N ILE A 86 4.81 -9.25 -9.13
CA ILE A 86 3.81 -8.34 -8.58
C ILE A 86 2.44 -8.59 -9.24
N SER A 87 2.41 -8.88 -10.55
CA SER A 87 1.18 -9.29 -11.24
C SER A 87 0.58 -10.55 -10.62
N GLU A 88 1.42 -11.51 -10.20
CA GLU A 88 0.99 -12.73 -9.52
C GLU A 88 0.47 -12.43 -8.11
N GLN A 89 1.21 -11.64 -7.31
CA GLN A 89 0.78 -11.22 -5.99
C GLN A 89 -0.58 -10.51 -6.03
N MET A 90 -0.80 -9.60 -6.98
CA MET A 90 -2.07 -8.88 -7.11
C MET A 90 -3.29 -9.79 -7.37
N ARG A 91 -3.09 -11.05 -7.81
CA ARG A 91 -4.17 -12.03 -8.00
C ARG A 91 -4.50 -12.82 -6.73
N GLU A 92 -3.58 -12.82 -5.77
CA GLU A 92 -3.65 -13.57 -4.51
C GLU A 92 -3.97 -12.60 -3.37
N VAL A 93 -5.22 -12.59 -2.90
CA VAL A 93 -5.68 -11.70 -1.81
C VAL A 93 -4.90 -11.91 -0.51
N ALA A 94 -4.24 -13.06 -0.33
CA ALA A 94 -3.39 -13.31 0.83
C ALA A 94 -2.04 -12.56 0.79
N THR A 95 -1.67 -11.96 -0.34
CA THR A 95 -0.43 -11.18 -0.46
C THR A 95 -0.69 -9.71 -0.21
N MET A 96 0.36 -8.97 0.19
CA MET A 96 0.26 -7.53 0.48
C MET A 96 -0.30 -6.74 -0.70
N HIS A 97 0.23 -6.92 -1.91
CA HIS A 97 -0.29 -6.22 -3.10
C HIS A 97 -1.73 -6.66 -3.44
N GLY A 98 -2.07 -7.95 -3.29
CA GLY A 98 -3.43 -8.45 -3.50
C GLY A 98 -4.43 -7.81 -2.55
N THR A 99 -4.14 -7.78 -1.25
CA THR A 99 -4.97 -7.12 -0.23
C THR A 99 -5.19 -5.65 -0.55
N VAL A 100 -4.12 -4.88 -0.79
CA VAL A 100 -4.19 -3.43 -1.02
C VAL A 100 -5.01 -3.12 -2.26
N MET A 101 -4.75 -3.84 -3.35
CA MET A 101 -5.44 -3.61 -4.62
C MET A 101 -6.90 -4.07 -4.57
N HIS A 102 -7.22 -5.10 -3.78
CA HIS A 102 -8.62 -5.50 -3.56
C HIS A 102 -9.39 -4.45 -2.75
N ALA A 103 -8.76 -3.89 -1.72
CA ALA A 103 -9.36 -2.85 -0.88
C ALA A 103 -9.56 -1.53 -1.66
N ASN A 104 -8.62 -1.16 -2.54
CA ASN A 104 -8.74 0.00 -3.40
C ASN A 104 -8.27 -0.30 -4.84
N PRO A 105 -9.18 -0.76 -5.72
CA PRO A 105 -8.84 -1.10 -7.11
C PRO A 105 -8.35 0.07 -7.96
N ASN A 106 -8.61 1.31 -7.52
CA ASN A 106 -8.18 2.52 -8.21
C ASN A 106 -6.82 3.05 -7.73
N LEU A 107 -6.19 2.39 -6.74
CA LEU A 107 -4.87 2.78 -6.25
C LEU A 107 -3.81 2.42 -7.29
N GLY A 108 -3.33 3.42 -8.02
CA GLY A 108 -2.26 3.22 -8.98
C GLY A 108 -0.90 2.97 -8.30
N CYS A 109 -0.06 2.13 -8.91
CA CYS A 109 1.26 1.76 -8.39
C CYS A 109 2.07 2.98 -7.95
N ARG A 110 2.05 4.05 -8.76
CA ARG A 110 2.79 5.32 -8.53
C ARG A 110 2.46 6.06 -7.23
N HIS A 111 1.36 5.72 -6.57
CA HIS A 111 1.00 6.34 -5.30
C HIS A 111 2.01 5.95 -4.21
N CYS A 112 2.32 4.66 -4.14
CA CYS A 112 3.35 4.13 -3.26
C CYS A 112 4.70 4.03 -3.98
N HIS A 113 4.71 3.87 -5.31
CA HIS A 113 5.93 3.73 -6.11
C HIS A 113 6.21 4.90 -7.05
N PRO A 114 6.48 6.10 -6.52
CA PRO A 114 6.65 7.28 -7.33
C PRO A 114 8.00 7.27 -8.05
N GLU A 115 7.95 7.53 -9.35
CA GLU A 115 9.12 7.71 -10.22
C GLU A 115 9.37 9.21 -10.51
N HIS A 116 10.50 9.53 -11.14
CA HIS A 116 10.99 10.85 -11.52
C HIS A 116 11.41 11.74 -10.36
N ARG A 117 11.90 11.14 -9.28
CA ARG A 117 12.29 11.89 -8.07
C ARG A 117 13.79 12.07 -7.89
N GLY A 118 14.60 11.52 -8.80
CA GLY A 118 16.05 11.42 -8.58
C GLY A 118 16.54 10.01 -8.88
N ALA A 119 17.79 9.89 -9.31
CA ALA A 119 18.46 8.60 -9.47
C ALA A 119 18.47 7.81 -8.13
N ASP A 120 18.76 8.51 -7.02
CA ASP A 120 18.91 7.88 -5.71
C ASP A 120 17.60 7.85 -4.89
N ALA A 121 16.50 8.38 -5.41
CA ALA A 121 15.24 8.48 -4.67
C ALA A 121 14.59 7.10 -4.47
N SER A 122 14.04 6.87 -3.27
CA SER A 122 13.28 5.65 -2.96
C SER A 122 12.10 5.51 -3.91
N LEU A 123 12.02 4.34 -4.54
CA LEU A 123 10.89 3.92 -5.36
C LEU A 123 9.72 3.40 -4.54
N THR A 124 9.80 3.35 -3.21
CA THR A 124 8.67 2.92 -2.37
C THR A 124 8.50 3.91 -1.23
N MET A 125 7.31 4.46 -1.12
CA MET A 125 6.85 5.31 -0.02
C MET A 125 5.64 4.65 0.62
N MET A 126 5.78 4.30 1.89
CA MET A 126 4.72 3.73 2.72
C MET A 126 4.59 4.65 3.94
N GLU A 127 3.66 5.60 3.88
CA GLU A 127 3.40 6.47 5.03
C GLU A 127 2.59 5.71 6.08
N ALA A 128 3.11 5.64 7.31
CA ALA A 128 2.55 4.86 8.42
C ALA A 128 1.04 5.09 8.65
N GLY A 129 0.58 6.34 8.52
CA GLY A 129 -0.84 6.69 8.74
C GLY A 129 -1.80 6.29 7.62
N SER A 130 -1.29 5.84 6.47
CA SER A 130 -2.10 5.49 5.29
C SER A 130 -2.05 4.01 4.92
N PHE A 131 -1.13 3.25 5.52
CA PHE A 131 -0.97 1.83 5.23
C PHE A 131 -2.11 1.01 5.88
N PRO A 132 -2.85 0.19 5.12
CA PRO A 132 -4.06 -0.48 5.61
C PRO A 132 -3.72 -1.76 6.38
N HIS A 133 -3.24 -1.62 7.62
CA HIS A 133 -2.87 -2.74 8.49
C HIS A 133 -4.06 -3.70 8.75
N GLU A 134 -5.28 -3.18 8.81
CA GLU A 134 -6.52 -3.99 8.93
C GLU A 134 -6.64 -5.04 7.82
N GLY A 135 -6.22 -4.69 6.60
CA GLY A 135 -6.21 -5.62 5.47
C GLY A 135 -5.13 -6.70 5.60
N MET A 136 -4.10 -6.46 6.40
CA MET A 136 -2.95 -7.35 6.61
C MET A 136 -3.16 -8.31 7.79
N GLY A 137 -4.34 -8.30 8.41
CA GLY A 137 -4.69 -9.21 9.50
C GLY A 137 -4.45 -8.67 10.91
N PHE A 138 -4.06 -7.40 11.06
CA PHE A 138 -3.93 -6.75 12.37
C PHE A 138 -4.28 -5.26 12.30
N SER A 139 -5.30 -4.81 13.01
CA SER A 139 -5.70 -3.40 13.07
C SER A 139 -4.85 -2.61 14.06
N LEU A 140 -4.59 -1.34 13.75
CA LEU A 140 -3.92 -0.43 14.70
C LEU A 140 -4.89 0.29 15.64
N ASN A 141 -6.19 -0.05 15.64
CA ASN A 141 -7.20 0.60 16.49
C ASN A 141 -6.90 0.50 17.99
N GLY A 142 -6.38 -0.64 18.45
CA GLY A 142 -5.91 -0.86 19.82
C GLY A 142 -4.53 -0.25 20.11
N HIS A 143 -3.81 0.17 19.07
CA HIS A 143 -2.45 0.72 19.14
C HIS A 143 -2.39 2.16 18.57
N PRO A 144 -3.23 3.11 19.03
CA PRO A 144 -3.24 4.46 18.47
C PRO A 144 -2.02 5.29 18.88
N LEU A 145 -1.43 4.99 20.06
CA LEU A 145 -0.32 5.72 20.64
C LEU A 145 0.57 4.78 21.46
N THR A 146 1.85 5.14 21.56
CA THR A 146 2.82 4.49 22.45
C THR A 146 2.46 4.69 23.91
N ALA A 147 3.15 3.98 24.83
CA ALA A 147 3.02 4.19 26.27
C ALA A 147 3.34 5.65 26.70
N ALA A 148 4.17 6.36 25.93
CA ALA A 148 4.50 7.77 26.15
C ALA A 148 3.43 8.74 25.60
N ARG A 149 2.37 8.23 24.96
CA ARG A 149 1.30 8.98 24.27
C ARG A 149 1.75 9.69 22.98
N GLU A 150 2.71 9.12 22.28
CA GLU A 150 3.14 9.59 20.96
C GLU A 150 2.62 8.65 19.85
N PRO A 151 2.42 9.14 18.61
CA PRO A 151 2.07 8.26 17.49
C PRO A 151 3.15 7.22 17.23
N PHE A 152 2.74 6.00 16.89
CA PHE A 152 3.66 4.96 16.45
C PHE A 152 4.29 5.30 15.10
N THR A 153 5.54 4.89 14.95
CA THR A 153 6.29 4.81 13.70
C THR A 153 6.40 3.36 13.25
N CYS A 154 6.79 3.11 12.00
CA CYS A 154 6.97 1.75 11.48
C CYS A 154 7.95 0.94 12.34
N ASP A 155 9.07 1.57 12.71
CA ASP A 155 10.19 0.95 13.42
C ASP A 155 9.85 0.58 14.87
N ASP A 156 8.78 1.13 15.43
CA ASP A 156 8.32 0.76 16.77
C ASP A 156 7.73 -0.66 16.81
N CYS A 157 7.26 -1.18 15.67
CA CYS A 157 6.73 -2.54 15.53
C CYS A 157 7.58 -3.42 14.59
N HIS A 158 8.12 -2.82 13.53
CA HIS A 158 8.92 -3.47 12.50
C HIS A 158 10.40 -3.09 12.64
N HIS A 159 11.06 -3.62 13.67
CA HIS A 159 12.43 -3.23 14.03
C HIS A 159 13.48 -3.49 12.94
N ASP A 160 13.34 -4.57 12.16
CA ASP A 160 14.33 -4.99 11.16
C ASP A 160 13.91 -4.64 9.72
N ASP A 161 12.74 -5.13 9.29
CA ASP A 161 12.17 -4.88 7.96
C ASP A 161 10.64 -4.77 8.09
N VAL A 162 10.05 -3.73 7.48
CA VAL A 162 8.60 -3.51 7.39
C VAL A 162 7.83 -4.67 6.75
N LYS A 163 8.50 -5.54 5.98
CA LYS A 163 7.92 -6.75 5.39
C LYS A 163 7.81 -7.91 6.39
N THR A 164 8.49 -7.83 7.51
CA THR A 164 8.57 -8.88 8.52
C THR A 164 8.09 -8.37 9.87
N PHE A 165 7.38 -9.20 10.62
CA PHE A 165 6.94 -8.86 11.96
C PHE A 165 7.36 -9.97 12.92
N ALA A 166 8.10 -9.60 13.96
CA ALA A 166 8.51 -10.52 15.00
C ALA A 166 7.41 -10.61 16.06
N LEU A 167 6.83 -11.80 16.25
CA LEU A 167 5.69 -11.99 17.17
C LEU A 167 6.04 -11.67 18.64
N ASP A 168 7.31 -11.77 19.02
CA ASP A 168 7.80 -11.43 20.37
C ASP A 168 7.81 -9.93 20.65
N THR A 169 7.65 -9.07 19.64
CA THR A 169 7.44 -7.62 19.81
C THR A 169 6.23 -7.35 20.72
N CYS A 170 5.15 -8.11 20.57
CA CYS A 170 3.96 -8.00 21.42
C CYS A 170 4.30 -8.22 22.90
N ASP A 171 4.97 -9.34 23.20
CA ASP A 171 5.34 -9.68 24.58
C ASP A 171 6.33 -8.66 25.16
N THR A 172 7.32 -8.23 24.38
CA THR A 172 8.36 -7.30 24.83
C THR A 172 7.76 -6.00 25.36
N CYS A 173 6.89 -5.34 24.59
CA CYS A 173 6.28 -4.08 25.00
C CYS A 173 5.23 -4.30 26.10
N HIS A 174 4.31 -5.25 25.95
CA HIS A 174 3.25 -5.44 26.92
C HIS A 174 3.78 -5.91 28.28
N ARG A 175 4.87 -6.70 28.32
CA ARG A 175 5.52 -7.13 29.56
C ARG A 175 6.19 -5.97 30.30
N GLN A 176 6.71 -4.98 29.58
CA GLN A 176 7.24 -3.75 30.21
C GLN A 176 6.13 -2.90 30.85
N MET A 177 4.92 -2.94 30.28
CA MET A 177 3.76 -2.21 30.80
C MET A 177 3.15 -2.91 32.03
N GLU A 178 2.91 -4.22 31.94
CA GLU A 178 2.19 -4.99 32.97
C GLU A 178 2.78 -6.41 33.13
N LEU A 179 3.99 -6.50 33.68
CA LEU A 179 4.76 -7.75 33.81
C LEU A 179 3.97 -8.89 34.47
N ALA A 180 3.26 -8.61 35.57
CA ALA A 180 2.53 -9.62 36.31
C ALA A 180 1.37 -10.21 35.48
N PHE A 181 0.64 -9.35 34.77
CA PHE A 181 -0.44 -9.78 33.87
C PHE A 181 0.11 -10.61 32.71
N MET A 182 1.11 -10.10 31.99
CA MET A 182 1.66 -10.79 30.81
C MET A 182 2.31 -12.13 31.18
N THR A 183 2.96 -12.22 32.33
CA THR A 183 3.50 -13.51 32.82
C THR A 183 2.38 -14.53 33.06
N ALA A 184 1.29 -14.14 33.72
CA ALA A 184 0.15 -15.03 33.95
C ALA A 184 -0.58 -15.38 32.64
N HIS A 185 -0.72 -14.41 31.73
CA HIS A 185 -1.39 -14.56 30.45
C HIS A 185 -0.62 -15.53 29.55
N THR A 186 0.68 -15.30 29.33
CA THR A 186 1.53 -16.18 28.51
C THR A 186 1.66 -17.58 29.09
N LEU A 187 1.69 -17.74 30.41
CA LEU A 187 1.69 -19.07 31.05
C LEU A 187 0.39 -19.84 30.81
N SER A 188 -0.73 -19.13 30.72
CA SER A 188 -2.06 -19.73 30.57
C SER A 188 -2.44 -20.00 29.11
N PHE A 189 -2.03 -19.12 28.19
CA PHE A 189 -2.49 -19.10 26.80
C PHE A 189 -1.38 -19.25 25.76
N GLY A 190 -0.11 -19.18 26.16
CA GLY A 190 1.05 -19.23 25.25
C GLY A 190 1.43 -17.85 24.70
N SER A 191 2.35 -17.85 23.72
CA SER A 191 2.92 -16.64 23.11
C SER A 191 2.45 -16.39 21.67
N ALA A 192 1.48 -17.17 21.18
CA ALA A 192 0.89 -16.99 19.85
C ALA A 192 -0.16 -15.86 19.90
N CYS A 193 0.29 -14.62 20.10
CA CYS A 193 -0.59 -13.48 20.35
C CYS A 193 -1.66 -13.30 19.27
N LEU A 194 -1.28 -13.46 18.00
CA LEU A 194 -2.17 -13.25 16.85
C LEU A 194 -3.24 -14.34 16.65
N ASP A 195 -3.21 -15.43 17.42
CA ASP A 195 -4.28 -16.43 17.41
C ASP A 195 -5.58 -15.87 18.02
N CYS A 196 -5.46 -14.83 18.85
CA CYS A 196 -6.58 -14.19 19.55
C CYS A 196 -6.63 -12.68 19.35
N HIS A 197 -5.48 -12.02 19.15
CA HIS A 197 -5.37 -10.58 19.03
C HIS A 197 -5.24 -10.15 17.57
N ASP A 198 -6.22 -9.40 17.09
CA ASP A 198 -6.27 -8.79 15.76
C ASP A 198 -6.13 -7.26 15.83
N GLY A 199 -5.81 -6.72 17.01
CA GLY A 199 -5.62 -5.29 17.25
C GLY A 199 -6.92 -4.47 17.27
N VAL A 200 -8.08 -5.10 17.03
CA VAL A 200 -9.39 -4.58 17.44
C VAL A 200 -9.74 -5.12 18.83
N ASP A 201 -9.27 -6.34 19.14
CA ASP A 201 -9.32 -7.00 20.45
C ASP A 201 -10.74 -7.08 21.03
N ARG A 202 -11.73 -7.29 20.15
CA ARG A 202 -13.13 -7.49 20.53
C ARG A 202 -13.43 -8.96 20.62
N PHE A 203 -13.59 -9.45 21.86
CA PHE A 203 -14.30 -10.69 22.11
C PHE A 203 -15.79 -10.45 21.87
N ASN A 204 -16.24 -10.62 20.63
CA ASN A 204 -17.64 -10.51 20.28
C ASN A 204 -18.36 -11.86 20.46
N GLU A 205 -19.67 -11.86 20.26
CA GLU A 205 -20.53 -13.05 20.34
C GLU A 205 -20.13 -14.22 19.43
N ASN A 206 -19.29 -13.99 18.42
CA ASN A 206 -18.76 -15.04 17.54
C ASN A 206 -17.47 -15.69 18.05
N PHE A 207 -16.94 -15.26 19.21
CA PHE A 207 -15.75 -15.88 19.78
C PHE A 207 -16.04 -17.32 20.21
N ASP A 208 -15.52 -18.28 19.45
CA ASP A 208 -15.74 -19.71 19.69
C ASP A 208 -14.68 -20.30 20.63
N HIS A 209 -15.06 -20.58 21.88
CA HIS A 209 -14.16 -21.23 22.85
C HIS A 209 -13.75 -22.66 22.43
N ASN A 210 -14.47 -23.30 21.51
CA ASN A 210 -14.25 -24.70 21.13
C ASN A 210 -13.03 -24.91 20.23
N VAL A 211 -12.52 -23.85 19.60
CA VAL A 211 -11.30 -23.91 18.78
C VAL A 211 -10.02 -23.88 19.64
N PHE A 212 -10.14 -23.51 20.92
CA PHE A 212 -9.04 -23.43 21.86
C PHE A 212 -9.07 -24.56 22.90
N SER A 213 -8.02 -24.64 23.71
CA SER A 213 -7.88 -25.63 24.79
C SER A 213 -8.90 -25.45 25.93
N PHE A 214 -9.54 -24.27 26.02
CA PHE A 214 -10.51 -23.92 27.07
C PHE A 214 -11.96 -24.04 26.59
N LYS A 215 -12.34 -25.25 26.14
CA LYS A 215 -13.68 -25.49 25.57
C LYS A 215 -14.79 -25.34 26.62
N LEU A 216 -15.83 -24.59 26.28
CA LEU A 216 -17.05 -24.56 27.08
C LEU A 216 -17.80 -25.88 26.90
N THR A 217 -17.92 -26.65 27.97
CA THR A 217 -18.61 -27.95 27.97
C THR A 217 -19.64 -28.03 29.09
N GLY A 218 -20.61 -28.94 28.93
CA GLY A 218 -21.69 -29.13 29.91
C GLY A 218 -22.51 -27.85 30.11
N GLN A 219 -22.73 -27.48 31.37
CA GLN A 219 -23.54 -26.31 31.75
C GLN A 219 -22.91 -24.95 31.35
N HIS A 220 -21.64 -24.94 30.92
CA HIS A 220 -20.99 -23.71 30.47
C HIS A 220 -21.32 -23.35 29.01
N VAL A 221 -21.92 -24.27 28.25
CA VAL A 221 -22.32 -24.02 26.87
C VAL A 221 -23.43 -22.98 26.83
N GLY A 222 -23.22 -21.89 26.09
CA GLY A 222 -24.23 -20.84 25.90
C GLY A 222 -24.32 -19.83 27.05
N LEU A 223 -23.40 -19.84 28.02
CA LEU A 223 -23.31 -18.77 29.01
C LEU A 223 -22.88 -17.45 28.34
N ALA A 224 -23.43 -16.35 28.83
CA ALA A 224 -23.00 -15.03 28.38
C ALA A 224 -21.58 -14.73 28.87
N CYS A 225 -20.77 -14.09 28.01
CA CYS A 225 -19.34 -13.83 28.26
C CYS A 225 -19.09 -13.18 29.64
N VAL A 226 -19.94 -12.21 30.01
CA VAL A 226 -19.86 -11.44 31.26
C VAL A 226 -20.02 -12.28 32.53
N GLN A 227 -20.58 -13.49 32.44
CA GLN A 227 -20.75 -14.37 33.61
C GLN A 227 -19.43 -14.93 34.14
N CYS A 228 -18.39 -14.99 33.29
CA CYS A 228 -17.05 -15.42 33.69
C CYS A 228 -16.01 -14.30 33.53
N HIS A 229 -16.15 -13.43 32.52
CA HIS A 229 -15.21 -12.36 32.20
C HIS A 229 -15.63 -11.01 32.80
N ILE A 230 -15.75 -10.97 34.13
CA ILE A 230 -16.34 -9.85 34.90
C ILE A 230 -15.55 -8.54 34.75
N ASN A 231 -14.26 -8.61 34.38
CA ASN A 231 -13.35 -7.46 34.23
C ASN A 231 -12.81 -7.29 32.80
N ALA A 232 -13.39 -7.94 31.80
CA ALA A 232 -12.90 -7.81 30.43
C ALA A 232 -13.19 -6.40 29.87
N ARG A 233 -12.15 -5.71 29.40
CA ARG A 233 -12.25 -4.36 28.84
C ARG A 233 -12.84 -4.29 27.42
N GLY A 234 -13.19 -5.43 26.80
CA GLY A 234 -13.57 -5.54 25.39
C GLY A 234 -14.84 -6.34 25.09
N LEU A 235 -15.67 -6.64 26.09
CA LEU A 235 -17.00 -7.23 25.87
C LEU A 235 -18.01 -6.13 25.56
N GLY A 236 -17.92 -5.57 24.36
CA GLY A 236 -18.91 -4.64 23.79
C GLY A 236 -19.90 -5.39 22.92
#